data_AF-A0A376VR35-F1
#
_entry.id   AF-A0A376VR35-F1
#
_cell.length_a   1.000
_cell.length_b   1.000
_cell.length_c   1.000
_cell.angle_alpha   90.00
_cell.angle_beta   90.00
_cell.angle_gamma   90.00
#
_symmetry.space_group_name_H-M   'P 1'
#
loop_
_entity.id
_entity.type
_entity.pdbx_description
1 polymer ?
#
loop_
_entity_poly.entity_id
_entity_poly.type
_entity_poly.pdbx_seq_one_letter_code
_entity_poly.pdbx_strand_id
1 'polypeptide(L)'
;MNLVNNELTQPLFIAAKNKSPVEATLRFAFGGSFSTTLDVAPAEYGKFSFGEGQFTFNGDGSSLSNLDIEGKVEDIVLQLSPMNKVTAKSFTIDSLARLEEKKFPVGESESKFNQINIINHGEDVAQIDAFVAKTRLDRVKDKDYINVNLTYELDKLTKGNQQLGSGEWSLIAESIDPSAVRQFIIQYNIAMQKQLAAHPELANDEVALQEVNAALFKEYLPLLQKSEPTIKQPVRWKNALGELNANLDISIADPAKSSSSTNKDIKSLNFDVKLPLNVVTETAKQLNLSEGMDAEKAQKRADKQISGMMTLGQMFQLITIDNNTASLQLRYTPGKVVFNGQEMSEEEFMSRAGRFVH
;
A
#
# COMPACT_ATOMS: atom_id res chain seq x y z
N MET A 1 29.81 12.55 16.53
CA MET A 1 29.69 13.79 15.73
C MET A 1 28.36 14.41 16.09
N ASN A 2 28.33 15.72 16.34
CA ASN A 2 27.12 16.41 16.75
C ASN A 2 26.71 17.41 15.68
N LEU A 3 25.39 17.57 15.48
CA LEU A 3 24.88 18.63 14.62
C LEU A 3 25.25 19.99 15.22
N VAL A 4 25.58 20.97 14.37
CA VAL A 4 25.92 22.34 14.79
C VAL A 4 24.72 23.23 14.54
N ASN A 5 24.32 24.02 15.54
CA ASN A 5 23.22 24.98 15.42
C ASN A 5 23.65 26.17 14.54
N ASN A 6 23.05 26.27 13.37
CA ASN A 6 23.21 27.35 12.39
C ASN A 6 21.85 27.65 11.74
N GLU A 7 21.79 28.65 10.86
CA GLU A 7 20.56 29.06 10.20
C GLU A 7 19.76 27.91 9.56
N LEU A 8 20.44 26.93 8.95
CA LEU A 8 19.80 25.77 8.29
C LEU A 8 19.28 24.72 9.27
N THR A 9 19.91 24.57 10.43
CA THR A 9 19.61 23.51 11.41
C THR A 9 18.83 24.03 12.61
N GLN A 10 18.73 25.35 12.78
CA GLN A 10 18.03 26.00 13.88
C GLN A 10 16.60 25.48 14.08
N PRO A 11 15.79 25.20 13.04
CA PRO A 11 14.47 24.60 13.23
C PRO A 11 14.51 23.24 13.95
N LEU A 12 15.52 22.41 13.69
CA LEU A 12 15.72 21.10 14.33
C LEU A 12 16.09 21.26 15.81
N PHE A 13 16.94 22.24 16.13
CA PHE A 13 17.28 22.55 17.52
C PHE A 13 16.08 23.09 18.29
N ILE A 14 15.27 23.98 17.70
CA ILE A 14 14.05 24.50 18.32
C ILE A 14 13.10 23.34 18.65
N ALA A 15 12.87 22.43 17.68
CA ALA A 15 12.04 21.25 17.86
C ALA A 15 12.56 20.34 19.00
N ALA A 16 13.89 20.21 19.13
CA ALA A 16 14.56 19.45 20.19
C ALA A 16 14.80 20.26 21.48
N LYS A 17 14.04 21.35 21.73
CA LYS A 17 14.15 22.20 22.92
C LYS A 17 15.57 22.74 23.16
N ASN A 18 16.22 23.16 22.07
CA ASN A 18 17.58 23.66 21.99
C ASN A 18 18.68 22.66 22.43
N LYS A 19 18.36 21.36 22.48
CA LYS A 19 19.37 20.29 22.62
C LYS A 19 19.86 19.85 21.24
N SER A 20 20.98 19.13 21.20
CA SER A 20 21.42 18.50 19.95
C SER A 20 20.35 17.49 19.50
N PRO A 21 19.76 17.64 18.30
CA PRO A 21 18.66 16.80 17.86
C PRO A 21 19.12 15.39 17.47
N VAL A 22 20.39 15.26 17.07
CA VAL A 22 20.99 13.99 16.63
C VAL A 22 22.46 13.96 17.03
N GLU A 23 22.89 12.83 17.60
CA GLU A 23 24.28 12.46 17.82
C GLU A 23 24.64 11.25 16.96
N ALA A 24 25.77 11.32 16.24
CA ALA A 24 26.21 10.28 15.33
C ALA A 24 27.50 9.62 15.82
N THR A 25 27.48 8.31 16.08
CA THR A 25 28.65 7.49 16.34
C THR A 25 29.06 6.75 15.09
N LEU A 26 30.26 7.03 14.58
CA LEU A 26 30.80 6.47 13.35
C LEU A 26 31.92 5.47 13.67
N ARG A 27 31.85 4.26 13.10
CA ARG A 27 32.90 3.24 13.19
C ARG A 27 33.26 2.78 11.78
N PHE A 28 34.55 2.78 11.49
CA PHE A 28 35.11 2.30 10.22
C PHE A 28 36.16 1.23 10.49
N ALA A 29 36.04 0.08 9.83
CA ALA A 29 37.07 -0.94 9.87
C ALA A 29 38.06 -0.76 8.71
N PHE A 30 39.31 -1.18 8.90
CA PHE A 30 40.33 -1.15 7.83
C PHE A 30 39.94 -1.98 6.59
N GLY A 31 39.00 -2.94 6.73
CA GLY A 31 38.43 -3.72 5.62
C GLY A 31 37.34 -3.00 4.80
N GLY A 32 37.04 -1.74 5.09
CA GLY A 32 36.06 -0.93 4.36
C GLY A 32 34.63 -1.06 4.84
N SER A 33 34.34 -1.91 5.83
CA SER A 33 33.03 -1.92 6.49
C SER A 33 32.86 -0.68 7.38
N PHE A 34 31.62 -0.21 7.48
CA PHE A 34 31.26 0.90 8.34
C PHE A 34 30.00 0.57 9.14
N SER A 35 29.87 1.23 10.28
CA SER A 35 28.67 1.25 11.09
C SER A 35 28.46 2.68 11.60
N THR A 36 27.27 3.23 11.36
CA THR A 36 26.86 4.55 11.84
C THR A 36 25.66 4.36 12.74
N THR A 37 25.77 4.74 14.01
CA THR A 37 24.64 4.82 14.93
C THR A 37 24.24 6.28 15.08
N LEU A 38 22.96 6.57 14.88
CA LEU A 38 22.35 7.87 15.11
C LEU A 38 21.44 7.76 16.34
N ASP A 39 21.78 8.48 17.40
CA ASP A 39 20.91 8.69 18.55
C ASP A 39 20.10 9.95 18.31
N VAL A 40 18.77 9.82 18.30
CA VAL A 40 17.83 10.90 17.98
C VAL A 40 17.14 11.35 19.26
N ALA A 41 17.25 12.64 19.56
CA ALA A 41 16.61 13.24 20.72
C ALA A 41 15.10 13.48 20.47
N PRO A 42 14.26 13.50 21.52
CA PRO A 42 12.85 13.84 21.39
C PRO A 42 12.66 15.21 20.76
N ALA A 43 11.71 15.32 19.82
CA ALA A 43 11.47 16.54 19.10
C ALA A 43 10.00 16.76 18.72
N GLU A 44 9.62 18.03 18.57
CA GLU A 44 8.28 18.46 18.18
C GLU A 44 8.34 19.37 16.94
N TYR A 45 7.77 18.90 15.84
CA TYR A 45 7.69 19.54 14.54
C TYR A 45 6.25 19.88 14.18
N GLY A 46 5.78 21.04 14.63
CA GLY A 46 4.43 21.50 14.36
C GLY A 46 3.37 20.56 14.94
N LYS A 47 2.77 19.74 14.08
CA LYS A 47 1.73 18.77 14.46
C LYS A 47 2.27 17.36 14.76
N PHE A 48 3.57 17.14 14.56
CA PHE A 48 4.20 15.84 14.72
C PHE A 48 5.21 15.88 15.86
N SER A 49 5.22 14.90 16.74
CA SER A 49 6.27 14.74 17.74
C SER A 49 6.63 13.28 17.95
N PHE A 50 7.81 13.05 18.51
CA PHE A 50 8.31 11.72 18.83
C PHE A 50 9.28 11.79 20.03
N GLY A 51 9.44 10.66 20.69
CA GLY A 51 10.35 10.43 21.82
C GLY A 51 11.80 10.17 21.40
N GLU A 52 12.51 9.40 22.20
CA GLU A 52 13.89 9.00 21.87
C GLU A 52 13.90 7.96 20.75
N GLY A 53 14.95 7.98 19.94
CA GLY A 53 15.16 7.00 18.89
C GLY A 53 16.61 6.67 18.67
N GLN A 54 16.86 5.52 18.04
CA GLN A 54 18.19 5.09 17.61
C GLN A 54 18.08 4.41 16.25
N PHE A 55 18.99 4.75 15.35
CA PHE A 55 19.09 4.16 14.02
C PHE A 55 20.53 3.70 13.76
N THR A 56 20.71 2.50 13.27
CA THR A 56 22.00 1.93 12.89
C THR A 56 22.03 1.68 11.39
N PHE A 57 23.10 2.12 10.75
CA PHE A 57 23.37 1.95 9.33
C PHE A 57 24.69 1.21 9.16
N ASN A 58 24.63 -0.02 8.69
CA ASN A 58 25.78 -0.88 8.47
C ASN A 58 26.02 -1.09 6.96
N GLY A 59 27.28 -1.12 6.54
CA GLY A 59 27.63 -1.44 5.16
C GLY A 59 28.95 -2.18 5.05
N ASP A 60 29.06 -3.04 4.03
CA ASP A 60 30.22 -3.87 3.73
C ASP A 60 31.02 -3.32 2.53
N GLY A 61 31.61 -2.15 2.72
CA GLY A 61 32.44 -1.49 1.71
C GLY A 61 32.25 0.02 1.70
N SER A 62 33.06 0.73 0.94
CA SER A 62 32.98 2.20 0.84
C SER A 62 31.79 2.71 0.01
N SER A 63 30.91 1.83 -0.46
CA SER A 63 29.75 2.19 -1.30
C SER A 63 28.46 1.99 -0.54
N LEU A 64 27.54 2.95 -0.64
CA LEU A 64 26.16 2.86 -0.10
C LEU A 64 25.28 1.86 -0.88
N SER A 65 25.90 0.95 -1.63
CA SER A 65 25.24 -0.04 -2.47
C SER A 65 24.67 -1.21 -1.68
N ASN A 66 25.28 -1.51 -0.54
CA ASN A 66 24.82 -2.53 0.39
C ASN A 66 24.63 -1.85 1.74
N LEU A 67 23.39 -1.82 2.21
CA LEU A 67 23.02 -1.09 3.41
C LEU A 67 22.06 -1.94 4.22
N ASP A 68 22.47 -2.19 5.45
CA ASP A 68 21.66 -2.76 6.51
C ASP A 68 21.24 -1.61 7.44
N ILE A 69 19.94 -1.45 7.66
CA ILE A 69 19.34 -0.39 8.44
C ILE A 69 18.47 -1.03 9.50
N GLU A 70 18.76 -0.74 10.75
CA GLU A 70 17.88 -1.04 11.87
C GLU A 70 17.55 0.27 12.58
N GLY A 71 16.32 0.45 13.03
CA GLY A 71 15.95 1.67 13.71
C GLY A 71 14.71 1.56 14.54
N LYS A 72 14.63 2.44 15.53
CA LYS A 72 13.49 2.55 16.43
C LYS A 72 13.31 4.00 16.87
N VAL A 73 12.06 4.41 17.02
CA VAL A 73 11.67 5.63 17.73
C VAL A 73 10.42 5.37 18.56
N GLU A 74 10.35 5.99 19.74
CA GLU A 74 9.25 5.83 20.68
C GLU A 74 8.28 7.02 20.64
N ASP A 75 7.12 6.86 21.26
CA ASP A 75 6.16 7.91 21.62
C ASP A 75 5.81 8.89 20.49
N ILE A 76 5.31 8.33 19.38
CA ILE A 76 4.98 9.10 18.18
C ILE A 76 3.59 9.70 18.33
N VAL A 77 3.46 10.99 18.02
CA VAL A 77 2.19 11.71 18.06
C VAL A 77 2.01 12.52 16.79
N LEU A 78 0.85 12.38 16.15
CA LEU A 78 0.41 13.20 15.03
C LEU A 78 -0.91 13.89 15.40
N GLN A 79 -0.85 15.19 15.61
CA GLN A 79 -2.00 16.05 15.89
C GLN A 79 -2.68 16.47 14.58
N LEU A 80 -3.83 15.89 14.25
CA LEU A 80 -4.57 16.23 13.04
C LEU A 80 -5.31 17.57 13.18
N SER A 81 -5.99 17.76 14.32
CA SER A 81 -6.67 19.00 14.73
C SER A 81 -6.69 19.08 16.27
N PRO A 82 -7.10 20.20 16.91
CA PRO A 82 -7.11 20.29 18.38
C PRO A 82 -7.84 19.14 19.10
N MET A 83 -8.83 18.52 18.45
CA MET A 83 -9.64 17.43 19.01
C MET A 83 -9.24 16.05 18.47
N ASN A 84 -8.34 15.95 17.50
CA ASN A 84 -7.98 14.69 16.85
C ASN A 84 -6.47 14.48 16.85
N LYS A 85 -6.03 13.35 17.41
CA LYS A 85 -4.63 12.92 17.33
C LYS A 85 -4.52 11.43 17.10
N VAL A 86 -3.44 11.04 16.45
CA VAL A 86 -3.01 9.64 16.33
C VAL A 86 -1.73 9.50 17.14
N THR A 87 -1.64 8.45 17.93
CA THR A 87 -0.42 8.13 18.69
C THR A 87 0.04 6.74 18.33
N ALA A 88 1.34 6.46 18.42
CA ALA A 88 1.88 5.11 18.37
C ALA A 88 2.96 4.99 19.45
N LYS A 89 2.98 3.88 20.17
CA LYS A 89 4.01 3.66 21.20
C LYS A 89 5.40 3.60 20.59
N SER A 90 5.54 2.92 19.46
CA SER A 90 6.84 2.81 18.81
C SER A 90 6.70 2.69 17.29
N PHE A 91 7.76 3.07 16.60
CA PHE A 91 8.03 2.71 15.22
C PHE A 91 9.37 1.97 15.17
N THR A 92 9.45 0.91 14.37
CA THR A 92 10.69 0.22 14.06
C THR A 92 10.86 0.11 12.55
N ILE A 93 12.10 0.12 12.10
CA ILE A 93 12.48 -0.19 10.72
C ILE A 93 13.61 -1.21 10.72
N ASP A 94 13.50 -2.19 9.85
CA ASP A 94 14.53 -3.16 9.50
C ASP A 94 14.63 -3.16 7.97
N SER A 95 15.82 -3.03 7.42
CA SER A 95 16.00 -3.04 5.98
C SER A 95 17.37 -3.56 5.60
N LEU A 96 17.37 -4.48 4.64
CA LEU A 96 18.56 -4.97 3.99
C LEU A 96 18.45 -4.69 2.50
N ALA A 97 19.20 -3.71 2.02
CA ALA A 97 19.30 -3.35 0.61
C ALA A 97 20.67 -3.74 0.05
N ARG A 98 20.69 -4.24 -1.18
CA ARG A 98 21.90 -4.62 -1.92
C ARG A 98 21.79 -4.21 -3.37
N LEU A 99 22.92 -3.94 -4.00
CA LEU A 99 22.96 -3.65 -5.43
C LEU A 99 23.48 -4.87 -6.20
N GLU A 100 22.57 -5.62 -6.83
CA GLU A 100 22.95 -6.80 -7.60
C GLU A 100 23.54 -6.40 -8.95
N GLU A 101 24.66 -7.04 -9.32
CA GLU A 101 25.47 -6.74 -10.52
C GLU A 101 25.83 -5.24 -10.72
N LYS A 102 25.78 -4.44 -9.64
CA LYS A 102 25.90 -2.97 -9.70
C LYS A 102 24.85 -2.27 -10.57
N LYS A 103 23.72 -2.94 -10.85
CA LYS A 103 22.68 -2.42 -11.75
C LYS A 103 21.36 -2.18 -11.05
N PHE A 104 20.93 -3.09 -10.17
CA PHE A 104 19.55 -3.07 -9.67
C PHE A 104 19.51 -3.24 -8.15
N PRO A 105 18.70 -2.44 -7.43
CA PRO A 105 18.49 -2.62 -6.01
C PRO A 105 17.62 -3.86 -5.78
N VAL A 106 18.09 -4.74 -4.89
CA VAL A 106 17.35 -5.89 -4.36
C VAL A 106 17.41 -5.82 -2.84
N GLY A 107 16.46 -6.44 -2.16
CA GLY A 107 16.44 -6.38 -0.71
C GLY A 107 15.07 -6.54 -0.11
N GLU A 108 15.03 -6.43 1.20
CA GLU A 108 13.82 -6.45 1.99
C GLU A 108 13.82 -5.28 2.99
N SER A 109 12.63 -4.82 3.32
CA SER A 109 12.42 -3.84 4.37
C SER A 109 11.12 -4.11 5.08
N GLU A 110 11.14 -4.06 6.40
CA GLU A 110 9.98 -4.05 7.27
C GLU A 110 9.95 -2.75 8.06
N SER A 111 8.80 -2.09 8.08
CA SER A 111 8.54 -0.93 8.93
C SER A 111 7.29 -1.22 9.76
N LYS A 112 7.35 -1.01 11.07
CA LYS A 112 6.29 -1.41 11.99
C LYS A 112 5.96 -0.33 13.01
N PHE A 113 4.70 0.08 13.05
CA PHE A 113 4.14 0.86 14.14
C PHE A 113 3.47 -0.08 15.15
N ASN A 114 3.75 0.09 16.44
CA ASN A 114 3.14 -0.69 17.51
C ASN A 114 2.21 0.19 18.37
N GLN A 115 1.09 -0.40 18.80
CA GLN A 115 0.10 0.19 19.70
C GLN A 115 -0.34 1.59 19.25
N ILE A 116 -1.01 1.63 18.10
CA ILE A 116 -1.53 2.87 17.52
C ILE A 116 -2.88 3.16 18.15
N ASN A 117 -3.08 4.37 18.67
CA ASN A 117 -4.38 4.85 19.15
C ASN A 117 -4.86 6.04 18.32
N ILE A 118 -6.11 5.99 17.92
CA ILE A 118 -6.83 7.10 17.29
C ILE A 118 -7.68 7.75 18.37
N ILE A 119 -7.41 9.02 18.62
CA ILE A 119 -8.01 9.77 19.73
C ILE A 119 -8.84 10.91 19.17
N ASN A 120 -10.10 10.97 19.62
CA ASN A 120 -11.06 11.99 19.27
C ASN A 120 -11.68 12.57 20.55
N HIS A 121 -11.69 13.89 20.70
CA HIS A 121 -12.15 14.59 21.91
C HIS A 121 -11.49 14.11 23.22
N GLY A 122 -10.27 13.59 23.14
CA GLY A 122 -9.53 13.06 24.29
C GLY A 122 -9.83 11.60 24.64
N GLU A 123 -10.75 10.95 23.92
CA GLU A 123 -11.11 9.54 24.10
C GLU A 123 -10.46 8.67 23.00
N ASP A 124 -9.99 7.48 23.39
CA ASP A 124 -9.52 6.46 22.45
C ASP A 124 -10.71 5.87 21.70
N VAL A 125 -10.88 6.24 20.43
CA VAL A 125 -12.02 5.77 19.61
C VAL A 125 -11.67 4.50 18.83
N ALA A 126 -10.39 4.29 18.53
CA ALA A 126 -9.91 3.06 17.91
C ALA A 126 -8.45 2.78 18.25
N GLN A 127 -8.08 1.50 18.23
CA GLN A 127 -6.74 1.01 18.51
C GLN A 127 -6.32 -0.01 17.45
N ILE A 128 -5.05 0.04 17.05
CA ILE A 128 -4.40 -0.96 16.19
C ILE A 128 -3.17 -1.50 16.94
N ASP A 129 -3.14 -2.80 17.21
CA ASP A 129 -2.03 -3.42 17.96
C ASP A 129 -0.69 -3.28 17.22
N ALA A 130 -0.69 -3.52 15.91
CA ALA A 130 0.42 -3.20 15.03
C ALA A 130 -0.04 -2.93 13.59
N PHE A 131 0.70 -2.05 12.92
CA PHE A 131 0.65 -1.85 11.48
C PHE A 131 2.04 -2.12 10.92
N VAL A 132 2.16 -3.06 9.99
CA VAL A 132 3.43 -3.48 9.39
C VAL A 132 3.39 -3.20 7.89
N ALA A 133 4.42 -2.58 7.36
CA ALA A 133 4.65 -2.42 5.94
C ALA A 133 5.93 -3.18 5.57
N LYS A 134 5.82 -4.15 4.66
CA LYS A 134 6.91 -4.97 4.16
C LYS A 134 7.13 -4.68 2.68
N THR A 135 8.37 -4.50 2.28
CA THR A 135 8.78 -4.36 0.89
C THR A 135 9.82 -5.42 0.59
N ARG A 136 9.69 -6.10 -0.55
CA ARG A 136 10.67 -7.09 -1.02
C ARG A 136 10.91 -6.89 -2.50
N LEU A 137 12.18 -6.80 -2.88
CA LEU A 137 12.65 -6.69 -4.25
C LEU A 137 13.58 -7.88 -4.52
N ASP A 138 13.17 -8.76 -5.43
CA ASP A 138 13.95 -9.93 -5.84
C ASP A 138 14.24 -9.86 -7.34
N ARG A 139 15.40 -10.36 -7.77
CA ARG A 139 15.68 -10.54 -9.20
C ARG A 139 14.89 -11.72 -9.75
N VAL A 140 14.35 -11.55 -10.97
CA VAL A 140 13.79 -12.66 -11.74
C VAL A 140 14.93 -13.52 -12.27
N LYS A 141 14.87 -14.83 -11.99
CA LYS A 141 15.88 -15.78 -12.46
C LYS A 141 16.08 -15.69 -13.98
N ASP A 142 17.34 -15.61 -14.40
CA ASP A 142 17.78 -15.60 -15.81
C ASP A 142 17.22 -14.43 -16.65
N LYS A 143 16.73 -13.36 -16.01
CA LYS A 143 16.28 -12.12 -16.66
C LYS A 143 16.87 -10.89 -15.97
N ASP A 144 16.97 -9.79 -16.71
CA ASP A 144 17.33 -8.47 -16.16
C ASP A 144 16.09 -7.73 -15.60
N TYR A 145 15.17 -8.48 -14.99
CA TYR A 145 13.92 -7.97 -14.41
C TYR A 145 13.88 -8.20 -12.90
N ILE A 146 13.02 -7.44 -12.22
CA ILE A 146 12.79 -7.57 -10.78
C ILE A 146 11.32 -7.91 -10.50
N ASN A 147 11.10 -8.58 -9.38
CA ASN A 147 9.80 -8.72 -8.74
C ASN A 147 9.76 -7.76 -7.56
N VAL A 148 8.63 -7.09 -7.39
CA VAL A 148 8.37 -6.18 -6.27
C VAL A 148 7.17 -6.72 -5.51
N ASN A 149 7.30 -6.88 -4.19
CA ASN A 149 6.19 -7.19 -3.31
C ASN A 149 6.10 -6.13 -2.21
N LEU A 150 4.96 -5.47 -2.12
CA LEU A 150 4.63 -4.50 -1.09
C LEU A 150 3.43 -5.05 -0.30
N THR A 151 3.62 -5.38 0.97
CA THR A 151 2.60 -5.94 1.84
C THR A 151 2.33 -5.02 3.02
N TYR A 152 1.06 -4.74 3.30
CA TYR A 152 0.61 -4.02 4.47
C TYR A 152 -0.23 -4.94 5.35
N GLU A 153 0.15 -5.08 6.61
CA GLU A 153 -0.52 -5.90 7.61
C GLU A 153 -1.08 -5.00 8.72
N LEU A 154 -2.32 -5.29 9.11
CA LEU A 154 -2.98 -4.73 10.28
C LEU A 154 -3.29 -5.88 11.23
N ASP A 155 -2.62 -5.93 12.37
CA ASP A 155 -2.69 -7.07 13.30
C ASP A 155 -4.04 -7.20 14.01
N LYS A 156 -4.45 -6.18 14.78
CA LYS A 156 -5.74 -6.20 15.47
C LYS A 156 -6.31 -4.79 15.51
N LEU A 157 -7.43 -4.60 14.80
CA LEU A 157 -8.24 -3.39 14.86
C LEU A 157 -9.31 -3.55 15.94
N THR A 158 -9.32 -2.61 16.88
CA THR A 158 -10.35 -2.47 17.90
C THR A 158 -11.00 -1.10 17.76
N LYS A 159 -12.33 -1.03 17.84
CA LYS A 159 -13.07 0.23 17.87
C LYS A 159 -13.96 0.25 19.12
N GLY A 160 -13.80 1.26 19.96
CA GLY A 160 -14.29 1.21 21.34
C GLY A 160 -13.81 -0.08 22.03
N ASN A 161 -14.73 -0.92 22.49
CA ASN A 161 -14.41 -2.22 23.12
C ASN A 161 -14.58 -3.42 22.17
N GLN A 162 -14.81 -3.20 20.88
CA GLN A 162 -15.14 -4.25 19.92
C GLN A 162 -13.95 -4.56 19.01
N GLN A 163 -13.54 -5.83 18.97
CA GLN A 163 -12.49 -6.30 18.07
C GLN A 163 -13.08 -6.54 16.68
N LEU A 164 -12.65 -5.75 15.70
CA LEU A 164 -13.15 -5.84 14.33
C LEU A 164 -12.43 -6.93 13.52
N GLY A 165 -11.13 -7.13 13.77
CA GLY A 165 -10.34 -8.14 13.06
C GLY A 165 -8.92 -7.70 12.73
N SER A 166 -8.33 -8.40 11.77
CA SER A 166 -6.97 -8.22 11.23
C SER A 166 -7.03 -8.22 9.71
N GLY A 167 -6.16 -7.46 9.05
CA GLY A 167 -6.15 -7.36 7.58
C GLY A 167 -4.74 -7.48 6.99
N GLU A 168 -4.67 -7.95 5.76
CA GLU A 168 -3.46 -7.93 4.94
C GLU A 168 -3.83 -7.50 3.52
N TRP A 169 -3.06 -6.59 2.95
CA TRP A 169 -3.17 -6.17 1.56
C TRP A 169 -1.78 -6.19 0.93
N SER A 170 -1.62 -6.83 -0.21
CA SER A 170 -0.36 -6.79 -0.96
C SER A 170 -0.54 -6.24 -2.37
N LEU A 171 0.52 -5.62 -2.88
CA LEU A 171 0.72 -5.29 -4.29
C LEU A 171 1.98 -6.03 -4.76
N ILE A 172 1.80 -7.00 -5.65
CA ILE A 172 2.87 -7.82 -6.21
C ILE A 172 3.01 -7.45 -7.69
N ALA A 173 4.19 -7.03 -8.10
CA ALA A 173 4.51 -6.71 -9.48
C ALA A 173 5.65 -7.60 -9.96
N GLU A 174 5.37 -8.47 -10.92
CA GLU A 174 6.31 -9.47 -11.44
C GLU A 174 6.86 -9.04 -12.80
N SER A 175 8.13 -9.41 -13.06
CA SER A 175 8.80 -9.14 -14.35
C SER A 175 8.85 -7.65 -14.71
N ILE A 176 9.23 -6.81 -13.76
CA ILE A 176 9.41 -5.37 -13.97
C ILE A 176 10.79 -5.12 -14.55
N ASP A 177 10.88 -4.41 -15.68
CA ASP A 177 12.15 -3.93 -16.23
C ASP A 177 12.58 -2.62 -15.52
N PRO A 178 13.59 -2.65 -14.64
CA PRO A 178 14.05 -1.47 -13.92
C PRO A 178 14.61 -0.38 -14.84
N SER A 179 15.17 -0.74 -16.00
CA SER A 179 15.65 0.23 -16.99
C SER A 179 14.48 0.94 -17.66
N ALA A 180 13.41 0.20 -17.99
CA ALA A 180 12.19 0.77 -18.55
C ALA A 180 11.49 1.70 -17.55
N VAL A 181 11.41 1.32 -16.27
CA VAL A 181 10.86 2.18 -15.20
C VAL A 181 11.65 3.48 -15.09
N ARG A 182 12.99 3.41 -15.08
CA ARG A 182 13.84 4.60 -15.05
C ARG A 182 13.60 5.51 -16.25
N GLN A 183 13.50 4.94 -17.45
CA GLN A 183 13.20 5.70 -18.67
C GLN A 183 11.83 6.35 -18.62
N PHE A 184 10.81 5.63 -18.17
CA PHE A 184 9.46 6.14 -17.97
C PHE A 184 9.45 7.36 -17.05
N ILE A 185 10.06 7.27 -15.87
CA ILE A 185 10.12 8.37 -14.89
C ILE A 185 10.80 9.61 -15.50
N ILE A 186 11.94 9.42 -16.18
CA ILE A 186 12.69 10.53 -16.79
C ILE A 186 11.85 11.20 -17.88
N GLN A 187 11.27 10.44 -18.80
CA GLN A 187 10.52 10.98 -19.93
C GLN A 187 9.22 11.65 -19.49
N TYR A 188 8.49 11.01 -18.57
CA TYR A 188 7.28 11.58 -17.98
C TYR A 188 7.57 12.92 -17.30
N ASN A 189 8.61 12.99 -16.47
CA ASN A 189 8.96 14.23 -15.75
C ASN A 189 9.39 15.35 -16.70
N ILE A 190 10.18 15.05 -17.73
CA ILE A 190 10.55 16.03 -18.76
C ILE A 190 9.31 16.55 -19.49
N ALA A 191 8.40 15.65 -19.88
CA ALA A 191 7.16 16.03 -20.56
C ALA A 191 6.25 16.87 -19.66
N MET A 192 6.11 16.49 -18.39
CA MET A 192 5.34 17.24 -17.40
C MET A 192 5.89 18.65 -17.20
N GLN A 193 7.21 18.78 -17.02
CA GLN A 193 7.87 20.08 -16.89
C GLN A 193 7.63 20.96 -18.12
N LYS A 194 7.66 20.38 -19.32
CA LYS A 194 7.35 21.10 -20.56
C LYS A 194 5.89 21.58 -20.60
N GLN A 195 4.94 20.76 -20.15
CA GLN A 195 3.52 21.15 -20.05
C GLN A 195 3.33 22.30 -19.06
N LEU A 196 3.88 22.21 -17.85
CA LEU A 196 3.79 23.26 -16.84
C LEU A 196 4.49 24.56 -17.26
N ALA A 197 5.58 24.47 -18.03
CA ALA A 197 6.26 25.66 -18.56
C ALA A 197 5.48 26.34 -19.70
N ALA A 198 4.79 25.57 -20.54
CA ALA A 198 3.97 26.08 -21.63
C ALA A 198 2.60 26.60 -21.15
N HIS A 199 2.09 26.02 -20.06
CA HIS A 199 0.78 26.26 -19.48
C HIS A 199 0.86 26.43 -17.96
N PRO A 200 1.40 27.57 -17.45
CA PRO A 200 1.54 27.81 -16.01
C PRO A 200 0.21 27.76 -15.24
N GLU A 201 -0.92 27.97 -15.92
CA GLU A 201 -2.27 27.85 -15.38
C GLU A 201 -2.58 26.45 -14.81
N LEU A 202 -1.96 25.39 -15.36
CA LEU A 202 -2.15 24.01 -14.90
C LEU A 202 -1.74 23.81 -13.44
N ALA A 203 -0.84 24.63 -12.90
CA ALA A 203 -0.42 24.54 -11.50
C ALA A 203 -1.56 24.85 -10.52
N ASN A 204 -2.61 25.52 -10.97
CA ASN A 204 -3.76 25.92 -10.16
C ASN A 204 -5.08 25.27 -10.62
N ASP A 205 -5.03 24.40 -11.63
CA ASP A 205 -6.19 23.67 -12.16
C ASP A 205 -5.93 22.16 -12.04
N GLU A 206 -6.40 21.58 -10.94
CA GLU A 206 -6.20 20.16 -10.64
C GLU A 206 -6.82 19.23 -11.68
N VAL A 207 -7.96 19.61 -12.28
CA VAL A 207 -8.68 18.79 -13.26
C VAL A 207 -7.89 18.77 -14.56
N ALA A 208 -7.50 19.94 -15.06
CA ALA A 208 -6.70 20.04 -16.27
C ALA A 208 -5.33 19.34 -16.08
N LEU A 209 -4.71 19.48 -14.91
CA LEU A 209 -3.47 18.78 -14.59
C LEU A 209 -3.66 17.25 -14.57
N GLN A 210 -4.78 16.75 -14.04
CA GLN A 210 -5.10 15.33 -14.05
C GLN A 210 -5.28 14.78 -15.47
N GLU A 211 -5.94 15.51 -16.37
CA GLU A 211 -6.08 15.12 -17.77
C GLU A 211 -4.73 15.04 -18.49
N VAL A 212 -3.87 16.04 -18.28
CA VAL A 212 -2.49 16.04 -18.80
C VAL A 212 -1.69 14.88 -18.24
N ASN A 213 -1.79 14.61 -16.93
CA ASN A 213 -1.15 13.46 -16.28
C ASN A 213 -1.58 12.14 -16.93
N ALA A 214 -2.88 11.95 -17.14
CA ALA A 214 -3.43 10.73 -17.74
C ALA A 214 -2.96 10.56 -19.20
N ALA A 215 -2.94 11.64 -19.97
CA ALA A 215 -2.46 11.62 -21.36
C ALA A 215 -0.98 11.22 -21.44
N LEU A 216 -0.12 11.86 -20.64
CA LEU A 216 1.31 11.56 -20.59
C LEU A 216 1.58 10.16 -20.06
N PHE A 217 0.84 9.73 -19.03
CA PHE A 217 0.96 8.35 -18.54
C PHE A 217 0.66 7.34 -19.65
N LYS A 218 -0.44 7.55 -20.40
CA LYS A 218 -0.82 6.70 -21.53
C LYS A 218 0.21 6.72 -22.66
N GLU A 219 0.80 7.86 -22.95
CA GLU A 219 1.87 8.01 -23.96
C GLU A 219 3.09 7.15 -23.64
N TYR A 220 3.53 7.14 -22.37
CA TYR A 220 4.74 6.44 -21.94
C TYR A 220 4.49 5.02 -21.39
N LEU A 221 3.24 4.63 -21.16
CA LEU A 221 2.85 3.29 -20.70
C LEU A 221 3.49 2.14 -21.52
N PRO A 222 3.61 2.22 -22.87
CA PRO A 222 4.25 1.17 -23.66
C PRO A 222 5.70 0.85 -23.27
N LEU A 223 6.42 1.78 -22.63
CA LEU A 223 7.76 1.50 -22.10
C LEU A 223 7.71 0.41 -21.03
N LEU A 224 6.74 0.51 -20.11
CA LEU A 224 6.56 -0.43 -19.01
C LEU A 224 5.97 -1.77 -19.47
N GLN A 225 5.19 -1.76 -20.55
CA GLN A 225 4.54 -2.96 -21.10
C GLN A 225 5.51 -3.92 -21.80
N LYS A 226 6.71 -3.47 -22.20
CA LYS A 226 7.70 -4.31 -22.92
C LYS A 226 8.15 -5.53 -22.15
N SER A 227 8.18 -5.44 -20.82
CA SER A 227 8.53 -6.57 -19.95
C SER A 227 7.36 -7.50 -19.66
N GLU A 228 6.17 -7.18 -20.19
CA GLU A 228 4.91 -7.91 -20.03
C GLU A 228 4.61 -8.25 -18.55
N PRO A 229 4.58 -7.22 -17.67
CA PRO A 229 4.52 -7.45 -16.24
C PRO A 229 3.19 -8.06 -15.81
N THR A 230 3.22 -8.73 -14.66
CA THR A 230 2.00 -9.21 -13.98
C THR A 230 1.82 -8.47 -12.67
N ILE A 231 0.65 -7.87 -12.47
CA ILE A 231 0.28 -7.17 -11.24
C ILE A 231 -0.74 -8.01 -10.48
N LYS A 232 -0.48 -8.30 -9.21
CA LYS A 232 -1.37 -9.05 -8.32
C LYS A 232 -1.71 -8.22 -7.09
N GLN A 233 -2.96 -8.25 -6.66
CA GLN A 233 -3.45 -7.54 -5.47
C GLN A 233 -4.30 -8.46 -4.59
N PRO A 234 -3.68 -9.34 -3.80
CA PRO A 234 -4.41 -10.11 -2.80
C PRO A 234 -4.77 -9.23 -1.60
N VAL A 235 -5.99 -9.41 -1.11
CA VAL A 235 -6.55 -8.80 0.09
C VAL A 235 -7.12 -9.89 0.98
N ARG A 236 -6.84 -9.81 2.27
CA ARG A 236 -7.31 -10.72 3.30
C ARG A 236 -7.86 -9.93 4.47
N TRP A 237 -9.01 -10.34 4.98
CA TRP A 237 -9.53 -9.85 6.26
C TRP A 237 -10.01 -11.00 7.11
N LYS A 238 -9.59 -11.03 8.37
CA LYS A 238 -9.89 -12.10 9.31
C LYS A 238 -10.51 -11.54 10.59
N ASN A 239 -11.53 -12.23 11.09
CA ASN A 239 -12.10 -11.98 12.41
C ASN A 239 -12.27 -13.30 13.18
N ALA A 240 -13.02 -13.28 14.28
CA ALA A 240 -13.21 -14.45 15.13
C ALA A 240 -13.91 -15.64 14.43
N LEU A 241 -14.66 -15.40 13.34
CA LEU A 241 -15.45 -16.41 12.65
C LEU A 241 -14.80 -16.94 11.35
N GLY A 242 -13.61 -16.46 11.01
CA GLY A 242 -12.88 -16.91 9.83
C GLY A 242 -12.30 -15.75 9.03
N GLU A 243 -12.19 -15.95 7.72
CA GLU A 243 -11.46 -15.08 6.81
C GLU A 243 -12.21 -14.90 5.50
N LEU A 244 -12.25 -13.67 5.01
CA LEU A 244 -12.58 -13.36 3.64
C LEU A 244 -11.30 -13.03 2.86
N ASN A 245 -11.34 -13.30 1.56
CA ASN A 245 -10.24 -12.99 0.65
C ASN A 245 -10.76 -12.44 -0.67
N ALA A 246 -9.97 -11.56 -1.26
CA ALA A 246 -10.12 -11.09 -2.62
C ALA A 246 -8.75 -11.10 -3.31
N ASN A 247 -8.71 -11.34 -4.61
CA ASN A 247 -7.49 -11.29 -5.39
C ASN A 247 -7.78 -10.72 -6.78
N LEU A 248 -6.90 -9.85 -7.25
CA LEU A 248 -6.90 -9.33 -8.61
C LEU A 248 -5.54 -9.63 -9.24
N ASP A 249 -5.51 -10.39 -10.34
CA ASP A 249 -4.32 -10.64 -11.14
C ASP A 249 -4.51 -10.05 -12.54
N ILE A 250 -3.61 -9.17 -12.98
CA ILE A 250 -3.61 -8.58 -14.32
C ILE A 250 -2.27 -8.91 -14.97
N SER A 251 -2.32 -9.67 -16.06
CA SER A 251 -1.15 -9.92 -16.92
C SER A 251 -1.18 -8.94 -18.08
N ILE A 252 -0.16 -8.08 -18.16
CA ILE A 252 -0.07 -7.00 -19.12
C ILE A 252 0.64 -7.51 -20.38
N ALA A 253 0.12 -7.15 -21.55
CA ALA A 253 0.69 -7.49 -22.85
C ALA A 253 1.63 -6.38 -23.33
N ASP A 254 2.65 -6.77 -24.10
CA ASP A 254 3.38 -5.86 -24.97
C ASP A 254 2.51 -5.62 -26.23
N PRO A 255 1.97 -4.40 -26.45
CA PRO A 255 1.05 -4.15 -27.55
C PRO A 255 1.67 -4.41 -28.92
N ALA A 256 3.01 -4.32 -29.04
CA ALA A 256 3.72 -4.60 -30.28
C ALA A 256 3.80 -6.10 -30.60
N LYS A 257 3.65 -6.96 -29.59
CA LYS A 257 3.64 -8.44 -29.74
C LYS A 257 2.23 -9.02 -29.69
N SER A 258 1.23 -8.25 -29.29
CA SER A 258 -0.14 -8.72 -29.14
C SER A 258 -0.77 -9.05 -30.50
N SER A 259 -1.26 -10.28 -30.63
CA SER A 259 -2.05 -10.74 -31.78
C SER A 259 -3.56 -10.48 -31.62
N SER A 260 -3.98 -9.91 -30.48
CA SER A 260 -5.37 -9.65 -30.18
C SER A 260 -5.91 -8.48 -31.01
N SER A 261 -7.13 -8.63 -31.53
CA SER A 261 -7.86 -7.58 -32.25
C SER A 261 -8.75 -6.73 -31.33
N THR A 262 -9.12 -7.22 -30.15
CA THR A 262 -10.08 -6.55 -29.25
C THR A 262 -9.40 -5.78 -28.13
N ASN A 263 -8.33 -6.33 -27.55
CA ASN A 263 -7.53 -5.70 -26.50
C ASN A 263 -6.06 -6.09 -26.65
N LYS A 264 -5.20 -5.09 -26.92
CA LYS A 264 -3.77 -5.33 -27.14
C LYS A 264 -2.91 -5.16 -25.89
N ASP A 265 -3.48 -4.64 -24.81
CA ASP A 265 -2.76 -4.23 -23.60
C ASP A 265 -2.84 -5.27 -22.48
N ILE A 266 -3.82 -6.17 -22.50
CA ILE A 266 -4.07 -7.15 -21.45
C ILE A 266 -4.01 -8.57 -22.02
N LYS A 267 -3.14 -9.42 -21.46
CA LYS A 267 -3.10 -10.86 -21.76
C LYS A 267 -4.19 -11.61 -21.01
N SER A 268 -4.37 -11.27 -19.74
CA SER A 268 -5.43 -11.82 -18.91
C SER A 268 -5.75 -10.93 -17.72
N LEU A 269 -6.98 -11.01 -17.24
CA LEU A 269 -7.40 -10.44 -15.96
C LEU A 269 -8.20 -11.50 -15.19
N ASN A 270 -7.77 -11.80 -13.98
CA ASN A 270 -8.47 -12.68 -13.06
C ASN A 270 -8.85 -11.89 -11.83
N PHE A 271 -10.12 -11.94 -11.45
CA PHE A 271 -10.60 -11.35 -10.22
C PHE A 271 -11.42 -12.37 -9.46
N ASP A 272 -11.09 -12.55 -8.19
CA ASP A 272 -11.71 -13.52 -7.29
C ASP A 272 -12.07 -12.85 -5.99
N VAL A 273 -13.28 -13.11 -5.51
CA VAL A 273 -13.73 -12.68 -4.19
C VAL A 273 -14.43 -13.85 -3.54
N LYS A 274 -14.08 -14.15 -2.28
CA LYS A 274 -14.77 -15.11 -1.41
C LYS A 274 -15.13 -14.44 -0.09
N LEU A 275 -16.42 -14.36 0.17
CA LEU A 275 -17.01 -13.71 1.33
C LEU A 275 -17.82 -14.73 2.14
N PRO A 276 -17.22 -15.40 3.13
CA PRO A 276 -17.99 -16.19 4.09
C PRO A 276 -18.95 -15.28 4.84
N LEU A 277 -20.25 -15.58 4.78
CA LEU A 277 -21.28 -14.66 5.24
C LEU A 277 -21.22 -14.44 6.75
N ASN A 278 -20.85 -15.47 7.51
CA ASN A 278 -20.61 -15.36 8.95
C ASN A 278 -19.51 -14.33 9.27
N VAL A 279 -18.42 -14.31 8.51
CA VAL A 279 -17.30 -13.37 8.71
C VAL A 279 -17.77 -11.95 8.44
N VAL A 280 -18.43 -11.69 7.31
CA VAL A 280 -18.89 -10.33 6.96
C VAL A 280 -19.95 -9.83 7.95
N THR A 281 -20.91 -10.69 8.32
CA THR A 281 -21.94 -10.37 9.32
C THR A 281 -21.33 -10.05 10.68
N GLU A 282 -20.31 -10.79 11.12
CA GLU A 282 -19.64 -10.53 12.39
C GLU A 282 -18.94 -9.17 12.38
N THR A 283 -18.22 -8.81 11.32
CA THR A 283 -17.61 -7.47 11.20
C THR A 283 -18.68 -6.37 11.28
N ALA A 284 -19.81 -6.52 10.58
CA ALA A 284 -20.91 -5.55 10.63
C ALA A 284 -21.55 -5.45 12.03
N LYS A 285 -21.71 -6.58 12.72
CA LYS A 285 -22.20 -6.64 14.10
C LYS A 285 -21.24 -5.94 15.06
N GLN A 286 -19.95 -6.24 15.01
CA GLN A 286 -18.93 -5.64 15.86
C GLN A 286 -18.85 -4.12 15.65
N LEU A 287 -19.00 -3.66 14.40
CA LEU A 287 -19.12 -2.23 14.11
C LEU A 287 -20.38 -1.62 14.75
N ASN A 288 -21.55 -2.24 14.61
CA ASN A 288 -22.78 -1.76 15.26
C ASN A 288 -22.66 -1.72 16.80
N LEU A 289 -22.03 -2.73 17.41
CA LEU A 289 -21.75 -2.76 18.85
C LEU A 289 -20.81 -1.63 19.27
N SER A 290 -19.81 -1.30 18.45
CA SER A 290 -18.87 -0.20 18.73
C SER A 290 -19.55 1.17 18.75
N GLU A 291 -20.71 1.30 18.10
CA GLU A 291 -21.56 2.51 18.11
C GLU A 291 -22.56 2.52 19.28
N GLY A 292 -22.41 1.61 20.26
CA GLY A 292 -23.27 1.53 21.45
C GLY A 292 -24.61 0.83 21.23
N MET A 293 -24.77 0.10 20.12
CA MET A 293 -25.99 -0.67 19.88
C MET A 293 -26.07 -1.89 20.79
N ASP A 294 -27.28 -2.20 21.28
CA ASP A 294 -27.55 -3.46 21.98
C ASP A 294 -27.26 -4.68 21.08
N ALA A 295 -26.79 -5.79 21.68
CA ALA A 295 -26.34 -6.97 20.96
C ALA A 295 -27.42 -7.60 20.07
N GLU A 296 -28.67 -7.67 20.52
CA GLU A 296 -29.76 -8.24 19.73
C GLU A 296 -30.07 -7.35 18.51
N LYS A 297 -30.10 -6.02 18.72
CA LYS A 297 -30.30 -5.05 17.64
C LYS A 297 -29.14 -5.03 16.65
N ALA A 298 -27.91 -5.13 17.15
CA ALA A 298 -26.69 -5.16 16.33
C ALA A 298 -26.66 -6.38 15.42
N GLN A 299 -27.02 -7.55 15.94
CA GLN A 299 -27.14 -8.79 15.16
C GLN A 299 -28.22 -8.66 14.09
N LYS A 300 -29.45 -8.28 14.48
CA LYS A 300 -30.56 -8.12 13.51
C LYS A 300 -30.24 -7.12 12.41
N ARG A 301 -29.56 -6.02 12.73
CA ARG A 301 -29.14 -5.02 11.75
C ARG A 301 -28.08 -5.58 10.80
N ALA A 302 -27.07 -6.26 11.32
CA ALA A 302 -26.04 -6.91 10.50
C ALA A 302 -26.67 -7.94 9.55
N ASP A 303 -27.52 -8.84 10.07
CA ASP A 303 -28.20 -9.86 9.26
C ASP A 303 -29.04 -9.23 8.14
N LYS A 304 -29.79 -8.17 8.44
CA LYS A 304 -30.60 -7.44 7.45
C LYS A 304 -29.73 -6.77 6.39
N GLN A 305 -28.63 -6.14 6.78
CA GLN A 305 -27.71 -5.47 5.86
C GLN A 305 -27.08 -6.49 4.90
N ILE A 306 -26.51 -7.58 5.43
CA ILE A 306 -25.87 -8.62 4.61
C ILE A 306 -26.89 -9.33 3.73
N SER A 307 -28.07 -9.67 4.25
CA SER A 307 -29.15 -10.25 3.44
C SER A 307 -29.62 -9.34 2.31
N GLY A 308 -29.73 -8.04 2.55
CA GLY A 308 -30.04 -7.06 1.52
C GLY A 308 -28.97 -7.01 0.42
N MET A 309 -27.68 -6.95 0.80
CA MET A 309 -26.57 -6.97 -0.15
C MET A 309 -26.52 -8.26 -0.96
N MET A 310 -26.75 -9.42 -0.33
CA MET A 310 -26.83 -10.71 -1.02
C MET A 310 -27.97 -10.75 -2.03
N THR A 311 -29.15 -10.26 -1.64
CA THR A 311 -30.34 -10.24 -2.50
C THR A 311 -30.09 -9.40 -3.74
N LEU A 312 -29.52 -8.20 -3.58
CA LEU A 312 -29.13 -7.35 -4.71
C LEU A 312 -28.04 -8.02 -5.55
N GLY A 313 -27.02 -8.60 -4.93
CA GLY A 313 -25.95 -9.31 -5.64
C GLY A 313 -26.46 -10.48 -6.49
N GLN A 314 -27.42 -11.26 -5.97
CA GLN A 314 -28.04 -12.35 -6.72
C GLN A 314 -28.99 -11.85 -7.81
N MET A 315 -29.79 -10.81 -7.51
CA MET A 315 -30.71 -10.19 -8.46
C MET A 315 -29.96 -9.64 -9.69
N PHE A 316 -28.82 -9.00 -9.47
CA PHE A 316 -27.92 -8.53 -10.53
C PHE A 316 -26.98 -9.63 -11.06
N GLN A 317 -27.09 -10.84 -10.52
CA GLN A 317 -26.26 -11.99 -10.86
C GLN A 317 -24.75 -11.68 -10.77
N LEU A 318 -24.35 -10.82 -9.83
CA LEU A 318 -22.96 -10.42 -9.58
C LEU A 318 -22.21 -11.45 -8.75
N ILE A 319 -22.92 -12.16 -7.88
CA ILE A 319 -22.37 -13.16 -6.97
C ILE A 319 -23.05 -14.50 -7.17
N THR A 320 -22.34 -15.55 -6.80
CA THR A 320 -22.87 -16.88 -6.54
C THR A 320 -22.84 -17.13 -5.04
N ILE A 321 -23.77 -17.94 -4.54
CA ILE A 321 -23.80 -18.33 -3.13
C ILE A 321 -23.76 -19.85 -3.07
N ASP A 322 -22.73 -20.38 -2.42
CA ASP A 322 -22.58 -21.80 -2.11
C ASP A 322 -22.09 -21.95 -0.67
N ASN A 323 -22.65 -22.90 0.08
CA ASN A 323 -22.21 -23.23 1.45
C ASN A 323 -21.97 -22.00 2.35
N ASN A 324 -22.94 -21.07 2.41
CA ASN A 324 -22.86 -19.84 3.21
C ASN A 324 -21.69 -18.90 2.84
N THR A 325 -21.21 -18.98 1.60
CA THR A 325 -20.14 -18.15 1.05
C THR A 325 -20.62 -17.48 -0.23
N ALA A 326 -20.64 -16.15 -0.24
CA ALA A 326 -20.83 -15.38 -1.46
C ALA A 326 -19.50 -15.30 -2.21
N SER A 327 -19.51 -15.58 -3.51
CA SER A 327 -18.32 -15.53 -4.36
C SER A 327 -18.56 -14.76 -5.64
N LEU A 328 -17.54 -14.06 -6.11
CA LEU A 328 -17.48 -13.44 -7.43
C LEU A 328 -16.21 -13.90 -8.12
N GLN A 329 -16.34 -14.37 -9.36
CA GLN A 329 -15.20 -14.76 -10.18
C GLN A 329 -15.30 -14.13 -11.56
N LEU A 330 -14.24 -13.49 -12.00
CA LEU A 330 -14.05 -13.01 -13.36
C LEU A 330 -12.74 -13.57 -13.89
N ARG A 331 -12.79 -14.13 -15.09
CA ARG A 331 -11.63 -14.51 -15.89
C ARG A 331 -11.77 -13.86 -17.23
N TYR A 332 -10.73 -13.20 -17.66
CA TYR A 332 -10.67 -12.51 -18.93
C TYR A 332 -9.40 -12.92 -19.65
N THR A 333 -9.57 -13.21 -20.93
CA THR A 333 -8.51 -13.28 -21.94
C THR A 333 -9.09 -12.67 -23.22
N PRO A 334 -8.28 -12.07 -24.11
CA PRO A 334 -8.83 -11.47 -25.32
C PRO A 334 -9.77 -12.40 -26.10
N GLY A 335 -10.99 -11.91 -26.36
CA GLY A 335 -12.06 -12.64 -27.04
C GLY A 335 -12.92 -13.54 -26.15
N LYS A 336 -12.61 -13.67 -24.85
CA LYS A 336 -13.32 -14.58 -23.94
C LYS A 336 -13.42 -14.03 -22.51
N VAL A 337 -14.64 -14.01 -21.98
CA VAL A 337 -14.92 -13.71 -20.57
C VAL A 337 -15.57 -14.93 -19.93
N VAL A 338 -15.12 -15.32 -18.74
CA VAL A 338 -15.85 -16.24 -17.86
C VAL A 338 -16.20 -15.50 -16.58
N PHE A 339 -17.49 -15.25 -16.36
CA PHE A 339 -17.99 -14.56 -15.18
C PHE A 339 -18.88 -15.50 -14.37
N ASN A 340 -18.51 -15.76 -13.11
CA ASN A 340 -19.19 -16.68 -12.21
C ASN A 340 -19.45 -18.07 -12.83
N GLY A 341 -18.46 -18.58 -13.60
CA GLY A 341 -18.53 -19.86 -14.29
C GLY A 341 -19.28 -19.85 -15.63
N GLN A 342 -19.87 -18.73 -16.03
CA GLN A 342 -20.55 -18.56 -17.31
C GLN A 342 -19.60 -17.94 -18.34
N GLU A 343 -19.37 -18.65 -19.44
CA GLU A 343 -18.61 -18.14 -20.58
C GLU A 343 -19.50 -17.21 -21.43
N MET A 344 -18.96 -16.04 -21.80
CA MET A 344 -19.64 -15.03 -22.62
C MET A 344 -18.63 -14.22 -23.44
N SER A 345 -19.12 -13.46 -24.42
CA SER A 345 -18.30 -12.54 -25.20
C SER A 345 -17.96 -11.28 -24.40
N GLU A 346 -16.94 -10.54 -24.84
CA GLU A 346 -16.58 -9.24 -24.26
C GLU A 346 -17.74 -8.24 -24.38
N GLU A 347 -18.41 -8.19 -25.53
CA GLU A 347 -19.56 -7.30 -25.77
C GLU A 347 -20.75 -7.62 -24.85
N GLU A 348 -21.04 -8.91 -24.66
CA GLU A 348 -22.09 -9.36 -23.76
C GLU A 348 -21.77 -8.99 -22.31
N PHE A 349 -20.52 -9.22 -21.89
CA PHE A 349 -20.06 -8.82 -20.57
C PHE A 349 -20.16 -7.31 -20.37
N MET A 350 -19.73 -6.49 -21.33
CA MET A 350 -19.80 -5.03 -21.25
C MET A 350 -21.25 -4.52 -21.24
N SER A 351 -22.14 -5.14 -22.02
CA SER A 351 -23.58 -4.82 -21.99
C SER A 351 -24.20 -5.11 -20.63
N ARG A 352 -23.79 -6.23 -19.99
CA ARG A 352 -24.20 -6.57 -18.63
C ARG A 352 -23.60 -5.61 -17.60
N ALA A 353 -22.31 -5.30 -17.71
CA ALA A 353 -21.57 -4.43 -16.82
C ALA A 353 -22.10 -2.98 -16.84
N GLY A 354 -22.46 -2.47 -18.01
CA GLY A 354 -23.03 -1.14 -18.19
C GLY A 354 -24.35 -0.93 -17.43
N ARG A 355 -25.10 -2.00 -17.12
CA ARG A 355 -26.31 -1.93 -16.26
C ARG A 355 -26.00 -1.62 -14.81
N PHE A 356 -24.74 -1.68 -14.39
CA PHE A 356 -24.31 -1.43 -13.01
C PHE A 356 -23.71 -0.03 -12.81
N VAL A 357 -23.42 0.71 -13.89
CA VAL A 357 -22.74 2.03 -13.86
C VAL A 357 -23.74 3.19 -14.05
N HIS A 358 -25.03 2.88 -14.10
CA HIS A 358 -26.12 3.86 -14.28
C HIS A 358 -27.15 3.78 -13.17
#